data_AF-A0A8J8T852-F1
#
_entry.id   AF-A0A8J8T852-F1
#
_cell.length_a   1.000
_cell.length_b   1.000
_cell.length_c   1.000
_cell.angle_alpha   90.00
_cell.angle_beta   90.00
_cell.angle_gamma   90.00
#
_symmetry.space_group_name_H-M   'P 1'
#
loop_
_entity.id
_entity.type
_entity.pdbx_description
1 polymer ?
#
loop_
_entity_poly.entity_id
_entity_poly.type
_entity_poly.pdbx_seq_one_letter_code
_entity_poly.pdbx_strand_id
1 'polypeptide(L)'
;MSSVIQESRISRFSARSSSSMAELFERNIGGTGKNKSKRKYCKKLPDTMLSRTNAVVCKVHYVRQEVESNMLGYFVRDSSLSMDILTLPFDWRVTRTHLHFASLRTHLLNKYPQTLIPQLPRYDYAKVLSKEKLAKRAAYYERFLTCVMRSMTLRGCELVVDFLREKNLQFFEGKVLATQEETVPHAIDELNTLVGEVDIESAVQSKLFCDGLPDMIQAQKEIATLVSQKLKRIQARSKEQAADFFAITAELQRLQQIVKDKELSHPLSQLYGQLSDLMRRQGDFASWSAEVLNTELSGWFKYVREQSGSLKEAMHLREEAIKKYDRELESLNRQKEYLLRNYGPEHWGVSADLEKEIASLKTDTQRAYSYMLPYETREVEKLLHEAEFFTNQMCREIKRVYAQDYELLRSTTLTLGEMMQRFVYQVDKGWRGLTQYYTNLNEQRRQEDEKSLLAQANYIIEEGDEGASIMGKEDMLEQLKQAEEEQQQQHVLIDMDKIDEKDGKSQKQKNRLTMVGQGELGERLLEKELLA
;
A
#
# COMPACT_ATOMS: atom_id res chain seq x y z
N MET A 1 11.33 28.77 13.20
CA MET A 1 11.60 28.04 14.46
C MET A 1 10.60 26.90 14.79
N SER A 2 9.53 26.67 14.03
CA SER A 2 8.60 25.52 14.25
C SER A 2 8.98 24.21 13.53
N SER A 3 10.04 24.16 12.71
CA SER A 3 10.44 22.94 11.99
C SER A 3 11.43 22.04 12.75
N VAL A 4 12.18 22.59 13.71
CA VAL A 4 13.24 21.86 14.44
C VAL A 4 12.68 20.99 15.58
N ILE A 5 11.44 21.25 16.02
CA ILE A 5 10.81 20.50 17.12
C ILE A 5 10.18 19.18 16.63
N GLN A 6 9.86 19.03 15.33
CA GLN A 6 9.28 17.79 14.79
C GLN A 6 10.31 16.68 14.54
N GLU A 7 11.56 17.00 14.18
CA GLU A 7 12.59 15.99 13.93
C GLU A 7 13.09 15.30 15.21
N SER A 8 13.04 15.99 16.36
CA SER A 8 13.48 15.43 17.65
C SER A 8 12.51 14.41 18.27
N ARG A 9 11.25 14.34 17.83
CA ARG A 9 10.29 13.32 18.28
C ARG A 9 10.39 12.02 17.49
N ILE A 10 10.79 12.10 16.22
CA ILE A 10 10.97 10.92 15.36
C ILE A 10 12.26 10.16 15.73
N SER A 11 13.33 10.85 16.14
CA SER A 11 14.58 10.14 16.52
C SER A 11 14.50 9.40 17.86
N ARG A 12 13.63 9.82 18.80
CA ARG A 12 13.41 9.10 20.07
C ARG A 12 12.65 7.77 19.91
N PHE A 13 11.94 7.57 18.79
CA PHE A 13 11.33 6.29 18.44
C PHE A 13 12.35 5.23 17.99
N SER A 14 13.55 5.63 17.57
CA SER A 14 14.59 4.72 17.10
C SER A 14 15.43 4.08 18.22
N ALA A 15 15.38 4.62 19.44
CA ALA A 15 16.33 4.24 20.51
C ALA A 15 15.75 3.25 21.55
N ARG A 16 14.51 2.78 21.41
CA ARG A 16 13.87 1.84 22.36
C ARG A 16 13.23 0.59 21.74
N SER A 17 13.45 0.29 20.46
CA SER A 17 12.83 -0.86 19.78
C SER A 17 13.76 -1.67 18.88
N SER A 18 15.05 -1.77 19.20
CA SER A 18 15.98 -2.63 18.45
C SER A 18 15.86 -4.12 18.79
N SER A 19 14.68 -4.60 19.18
CA SER A 19 14.32 -6.00 18.95
C SER A 19 13.54 -5.98 17.63
N SER A 20 14.22 -6.37 16.55
CA SER A 20 13.65 -6.38 15.21
C SER A 20 12.34 -7.14 15.24
N MET A 21 11.27 -6.59 14.68
CA MET A 21 10.00 -7.32 14.51
C MET A 21 10.25 -8.69 13.82
N ALA A 22 11.31 -8.80 13.01
CA ALA A 22 11.77 -10.04 12.38
C ALA A 22 12.29 -11.09 13.38
N GLU A 23 12.91 -10.72 14.51
CA GLU A 23 13.33 -11.67 15.56
C GLU A 23 12.13 -12.28 16.30
N LEU A 24 11.02 -11.53 16.40
CA LEU A 24 9.74 -12.05 16.88
C LEU A 24 9.07 -13.01 15.87
N PHE A 25 9.37 -12.88 14.58
CA PHE A 25 8.92 -13.81 13.54
C PHE A 25 9.77 -15.09 13.49
N GLU A 26 11.10 -15.02 13.66
CA GLU A 26 11.97 -16.20 13.59
C GLU A 26 11.86 -17.14 14.80
N ARG A 27 11.50 -16.64 15.99
CA ARG A 27 11.27 -17.49 17.17
C ARG A 27 10.01 -18.39 17.10
N ASN A 28 9.19 -18.27 16.06
CA ASN A 28 7.88 -18.93 15.98
C ASN A 28 7.84 -20.32 15.34
N ILE A 29 8.97 -20.87 14.88
CA ILE A 29 8.96 -22.15 14.12
C ILE A 29 9.44 -23.36 14.97
N GLY A 30 10.02 -23.16 16.16
CA GLY A 30 10.77 -24.21 16.86
C GLY A 30 10.14 -24.89 18.10
N GLY A 31 8.93 -24.54 18.52
CA GLY A 31 8.40 -24.99 19.83
C GLY A 31 7.40 -26.15 19.76
N THR A 32 7.86 -27.40 19.65
CA THR A 32 7.02 -28.62 19.55
C THR A 32 6.44 -29.10 20.89
N GLY A 33 5.93 -28.19 21.73
CA GLY A 33 5.15 -28.55 22.91
C GLY A 33 3.66 -28.64 22.55
N LYS A 34 3.13 -29.85 22.34
CA LYS A 34 1.72 -30.10 22.00
C LYS A 34 0.78 -29.86 23.20
N ASN A 35 0.73 -28.65 23.74
CA ASN A 35 -0.41 -28.26 24.55
C ASN A 35 -1.60 -28.07 23.60
N LYS A 36 -2.56 -29.00 23.65
CA LYS A 36 -3.82 -28.85 22.92
C LYS A 36 -4.51 -27.59 23.46
N SER A 37 -4.54 -26.52 22.66
CA SER A 37 -5.26 -25.29 22.99
C SER A 37 -6.72 -25.61 23.32
N LYS A 38 -7.26 -25.01 24.38
CA LYS A 38 -8.69 -25.15 24.67
C LYS A 38 -9.52 -24.51 23.57
N ARG A 39 -10.49 -25.28 23.06
CA ARG A 39 -11.40 -24.87 21.99
C ARG A 39 -12.84 -24.86 22.47
N LYS A 40 -13.63 -23.93 21.94
CA LYS A 40 -15.07 -23.83 22.15
C LYS A 40 -15.80 -23.94 20.82
N TYR A 41 -16.92 -24.66 20.80
CA TYR A 41 -17.77 -24.78 19.61
C TYR A 41 -18.54 -23.50 19.34
N CYS A 42 -18.71 -23.20 18.06
CA CYS A 42 -19.36 -22.01 17.50
C CYS A 42 -20.22 -22.40 16.29
N LYS A 43 -20.98 -21.46 15.73
CA LYS A 43 -21.71 -21.68 14.49
C LYS A 43 -20.73 -21.79 13.33
N LYS A 44 -20.85 -22.85 12.53
CA LYS A 44 -20.09 -22.99 11.28
C LYS A 44 -20.73 -22.09 10.22
N LEU A 45 -19.90 -21.34 9.50
CA LEU A 45 -20.33 -20.51 8.38
C LEU A 45 -21.05 -21.32 7.30
N PRO A 46 -22.12 -20.77 6.70
CA PRO A 46 -22.75 -21.39 5.55
C PRO A 46 -21.78 -21.38 4.36
N ASP A 47 -21.86 -22.43 3.57
CA ASP A 47 -21.02 -22.62 2.39
C ASP A 47 -21.66 -21.91 1.18
N THR A 48 -21.20 -20.69 0.91
CA THR A 48 -21.69 -19.85 -0.19
C THR A 48 -20.88 -20.09 -1.47
N MET A 49 -21.45 -19.74 -2.63
CA MET A 49 -20.72 -19.78 -3.90
C MET A 49 -19.44 -18.93 -3.90
N LEU A 50 -19.42 -17.83 -3.15
CA LEU A 50 -18.23 -17.00 -2.99
C LEU A 50 -17.15 -17.73 -2.17
N SER A 51 -17.54 -18.40 -1.08
CA SER A 51 -16.58 -19.14 -0.24
C SER A 51 -15.90 -20.31 -0.95
N ARG A 52 -16.60 -20.93 -1.92
CA ARG A 52 -16.06 -22.02 -2.77
C ARG A 52 -15.07 -21.55 -3.85
N THR A 53 -15.03 -20.24 -4.14
CA THR A 53 -14.29 -19.70 -5.29
C THR A 53 -13.13 -18.84 -4.80
N ASN A 54 -11.89 -19.28 -5.02
CA ASN A 54 -10.70 -18.58 -4.50
C ASN A 54 -10.32 -17.30 -5.25
N ALA A 55 -10.78 -17.13 -6.49
CA ALA A 55 -10.40 -16.02 -7.37
C ALA A 55 -11.59 -15.10 -7.70
N VAL A 56 -12.35 -14.69 -6.68
CA VAL A 56 -13.42 -13.69 -6.89
C VAL A 56 -12.82 -12.29 -6.97
N VAL A 57 -13.07 -11.62 -8.09
CA VAL A 57 -12.63 -10.24 -8.33
C VAL A 57 -13.85 -9.36 -8.54
N CYS A 58 -13.97 -8.30 -7.76
CA CYS A 58 -14.98 -7.27 -7.95
C CYS A 58 -14.33 -6.05 -8.62
N LYS A 59 -14.92 -5.56 -9.70
CA LYS A 59 -14.50 -4.33 -10.39
C LYS A 59 -15.60 -3.28 -10.26
N VAL A 60 -15.23 -2.05 -9.93
CA VAL A 60 -16.17 -0.91 -9.88
C VAL A 60 -15.92 -0.04 -11.11
N HIS A 61 -16.71 -0.27 -12.17
CA HIS A 61 -16.45 0.30 -13.49
C HIS A 61 -16.85 1.77 -13.62
N TYR A 62 -18.02 2.13 -13.08
CA TYR A 62 -18.58 3.46 -13.22
C TYR A 62 -19.13 3.95 -11.89
N VAL A 63 -18.77 5.18 -11.53
CA VAL A 63 -19.35 5.90 -10.41
C VAL A 63 -20.03 7.14 -10.96
N ARG A 64 -21.35 7.19 -10.81
CA ARG A 64 -22.17 8.34 -11.19
C ARG A 64 -22.63 9.03 -9.93
N GLN A 65 -22.66 10.36 -9.99
CA GLN A 65 -23.30 11.17 -8.96
C GLN A 65 -24.59 11.70 -9.53
N GLU A 66 -25.71 11.30 -8.94
CA GLU A 66 -27.02 11.83 -9.25
C GLU A 66 -27.26 12.99 -8.29
N VAL A 67 -27.55 14.17 -8.82
CA VAL A 67 -27.83 15.36 -8.02
C VAL A 67 -29.31 15.66 -8.20
N GLU A 68 -30.08 15.42 -7.15
CA GLU A 68 -31.50 15.75 -7.15
C GLU A 68 -31.65 17.23 -6.77
N SER A 69 -32.18 18.01 -7.71
CA SER A 69 -32.47 19.42 -7.46
C SER A 69 -33.89 19.49 -6.89
N ASN A 70 -34.02 19.50 -5.57
CA ASN A 70 -35.31 19.76 -4.93
C ASN A 70 -35.82 21.14 -5.38
N MET A 71 -36.99 21.17 -6.03
CA MET A 71 -37.58 22.39 -6.64
C MET A 71 -37.89 23.50 -5.62
N LEU A 72 -37.92 23.18 -4.33
CA LEU A 72 -38.14 24.14 -3.26
C LEU A 72 -36.84 24.84 -2.84
N GLY A 73 -36.25 25.61 -3.78
CA GLY A 73 -35.43 26.84 -3.64
C GLY A 73 -34.40 27.06 -2.52
N TYR A 74 -34.26 26.20 -1.51
CA TYR A 74 -33.50 26.45 -0.30
C TYR A 74 -32.54 25.28 -0.02
N PHE A 75 -31.33 25.45 -0.56
CA PHE A 75 -30.02 25.03 -0.06
C PHE A 75 -29.66 23.55 0.20
N VAL A 76 -30.57 22.58 0.12
CA VAL A 76 -30.17 21.16 0.25
C VAL A 76 -30.05 20.51 -1.13
N ARG A 77 -28.80 20.41 -1.62
CA ARG A 77 -28.47 19.53 -2.74
C ARG A 77 -28.21 18.14 -2.17
N ASP A 78 -29.20 17.26 -2.28
CA ASP A 78 -28.98 15.84 -2.02
C ASP A 78 -28.37 15.22 -3.27
N SER A 79 -27.24 14.55 -3.08
CA SER A 79 -26.60 13.84 -4.17
C SER A 79 -26.28 12.40 -3.78
N SER A 80 -26.71 11.45 -4.61
CA SER A 80 -26.44 10.03 -4.40
C SER A 80 -25.25 9.59 -5.27
N LEU A 81 -24.44 8.65 -4.78
CA LEU A 81 -23.45 7.97 -5.60
C LEU A 81 -23.99 6.61 -6.00
N SER A 82 -24.05 6.35 -7.29
CA SER A 82 -24.43 5.09 -7.91
C SER A 82 -23.20 4.44 -8.54
N MET A 83 -22.99 3.15 -8.28
CA MET A 83 -21.79 2.40 -8.61
C MET A 83 -22.13 1.12 -9.35
N ASP A 84 -21.58 0.94 -10.55
CA ASP A 84 -21.72 -0.29 -11.33
C ASP A 84 -20.61 -1.28 -10.96
N ILE A 85 -21.00 -2.42 -10.41
CA ILE A 85 -20.12 -3.48 -9.91
C ILE A 85 -20.20 -4.68 -10.85
N LEU A 86 -19.03 -5.15 -11.30
CA LEU A 86 -18.87 -6.41 -12.02
C LEU A 86 -18.12 -7.42 -11.13
N THR A 87 -18.73 -8.58 -10.87
CA THR A 87 -18.11 -9.65 -10.10
C THR A 87 -17.72 -10.81 -11.02
N LEU A 88 -16.42 -11.12 -11.06
CA LEU A 88 -15.83 -12.23 -11.81
C LEU A 88 -15.47 -13.39 -10.87
N PRO A 89 -15.58 -14.66 -11.30
CA PRO A 89 -15.90 -15.11 -12.66
C PRO A 89 -17.40 -15.20 -12.98
N PHE A 90 -18.29 -14.82 -12.05
CA PHE A 90 -19.73 -15.06 -12.20
C PHE A 90 -20.46 -14.14 -13.20
N ASP A 91 -19.78 -13.10 -13.72
CA ASP A 91 -20.34 -12.03 -14.57
C ASP A 91 -21.59 -11.39 -13.97
N TRP A 92 -21.64 -11.28 -12.62
CA TRP A 92 -22.72 -10.55 -11.96
C TRP A 92 -22.50 -9.06 -12.14
N ARG A 93 -23.55 -8.38 -12.60
CA ARG A 93 -23.57 -6.93 -12.82
C ARG A 93 -24.70 -6.35 -12.03
N VAL A 94 -24.36 -5.50 -11.07
CA VAL A 94 -25.30 -4.85 -10.17
C VAL A 94 -24.93 -3.38 -10.00
N THR A 95 -25.94 -2.57 -9.73
CA THR A 95 -25.75 -1.16 -9.39
C THR A 95 -26.05 -0.98 -7.90
N ARG A 96 -25.15 -0.31 -7.17
CA ARG A 96 -25.27 -0.07 -5.72
C ARG A 96 -24.98 1.37 -5.37
N THR A 97 -25.63 1.86 -4.31
CA THR A 97 -25.43 3.21 -3.82
C THR A 97 -24.43 3.25 -2.67
N HIS A 98 -23.94 4.44 -2.31
CA HIS A 98 -23.13 4.60 -1.09
C HIS A 98 -23.86 4.08 0.16
N LEU A 99 -25.17 4.28 0.25
CA LEU A 99 -25.99 3.78 1.36
C LEU A 99 -25.99 2.26 1.41
N HIS A 100 -26.09 1.57 0.26
CA HIS A 100 -26.00 0.10 0.24
C HIS A 100 -24.65 -0.41 0.76
N PHE A 101 -23.55 0.26 0.41
CA PHE A 101 -22.23 -0.06 0.98
C PHE A 101 -22.20 0.17 2.49
N ALA A 102 -22.77 1.28 2.97
CA ALA A 102 -22.86 1.58 4.40
C ALA A 102 -23.66 0.52 5.16
N SER A 103 -24.84 0.14 4.65
CA SER A 103 -25.67 -0.93 5.21
C SER A 103 -24.94 -2.27 5.23
N LEU A 104 -24.27 -2.63 4.13
CA LEU A 104 -23.44 -3.85 4.07
C LEU A 104 -22.35 -3.81 5.13
N ARG A 105 -21.60 -2.72 5.24
CA ARG A 105 -20.53 -2.59 6.25
C ARG A 105 -21.08 -2.72 7.67
N THR A 106 -22.18 -2.06 7.98
CA THR A 106 -22.83 -2.15 9.30
C THR A 106 -23.25 -3.58 9.61
N HIS A 107 -23.89 -4.26 8.65
CA HIS A 107 -24.25 -5.67 8.81
C HIS A 107 -23.02 -6.55 9.08
N LEU A 108 -21.92 -6.35 8.33
CA LEU A 108 -20.70 -7.12 8.51
C LEU A 108 -20.04 -6.87 9.87
N LEU A 109 -20.03 -5.63 10.37
CA LEU A 109 -19.53 -5.31 11.70
C LEU A 109 -20.34 -5.99 12.80
N ASN A 110 -21.66 -5.99 12.67
CA ASN A 110 -22.56 -6.59 13.64
C ASN A 110 -22.49 -8.12 13.63
N LYS A 111 -22.45 -8.73 12.45
CA LYS A 111 -22.50 -10.19 12.28
C LYS A 111 -21.14 -10.87 12.45
N TYR A 112 -20.06 -10.15 12.17
CA TYR A 112 -18.68 -10.65 12.23
C TYR A 112 -17.76 -9.72 13.04
N PRO A 113 -18.05 -9.46 14.33
CA PRO A 113 -17.25 -8.56 15.17
C PRO A 113 -15.78 -8.99 15.28
N GLN A 114 -15.53 -10.27 15.05
CA GLN A 114 -14.22 -10.90 15.10
C GLN A 114 -13.41 -10.72 13.79
N THR A 115 -13.94 -10.04 12.77
CA THR A 115 -13.26 -9.85 11.47
C THR A 115 -13.03 -8.37 11.19
N LEU A 116 -11.84 -8.01 10.71
CA LEU A 116 -11.55 -6.61 10.39
C LEU A 116 -12.28 -6.19 9.11
N ILE A 117 -13.24 -5.27 9.26
CA ILE A 117 -14.02 -4.71 8.14
C ILE A 117 -13.41 -3.38 7.68
N PRO A 118 -13.03 -3.23 6.39
CA PRO A 118 -12.44 -1.99 5.88
C PRO A 118 -13.37 -0.77 6.07
N GLN A 119 -12.78 0.41 6.29
CA GLN A 119 -13.54 1.66 6.33
C GLN A 119 -14.08 2.03 4.95
N LEU A 120 -15.27 2.65 4.93
CA LEU A 120 -15.79 3.31 3.73
C LEU A 120 -15.28 4.75 3.64
N PRO A 121 -15.11 5.28 2.42
CA PRO A 121 -14.60 6.62 2.27
C PRO A 121 -15.73 7.62 2.58
N ARG A 122 -15.48 8.58 3.49
CA ARG A 122 -16.50 9.59 3.89
C ARG A 122 -17.07 10.30 2.67
N TYR A 123 -18.38 10.27 2.50
CA TYR A 123 -19.07 10.95 1.40
C TYR A 123 -19.78 12.21 1.91
N ASP A 124 -19.64 13.29 1.14
CA ASP A 124 -20.22 14.58 1.45
C ASP A 124 -21.31 14.85 0.41
N TYR A 125 -22.56 14.63 0.82
CA TYR A 125 -23.74 14.71 -0.05
C TYR A 125 -23.94 16.12 -0.64
N ALA A 126 -23.38 17.17 -0.03
CA ALA A 126 -23.51 18.54 -0.52
C ALA A 126 -22.55 18.87 -1.67
N LYS A 127 -21.53 18.04 -1.92
CA LYS A 127 -20.45 18.35 -2.87
C LYS A 127 -20.57 17.57 -4.18
N VAL A 128 -20.68 18.31 -5.28
CA VAL A 128 -20.51 17.75 -6.63
C VAL A 128 -19.04 17.38 -6.85
N LEU A 129 -18.81 16.14 -7.26
CA LEU A 129 -17.48 15.58 -7.46
C LEU A 129 -17.05 15.72 -8.93
N SER A 130 -15.77 16.04 -9.14
CA SER A 130 -15.17 15.99 -10.48
C SER A 130 -15.00 14.55 -10.95
N LYS A 131 -14.86 14.33 -12.26
CA LYS A 131 -14.60 13.00 -12.86
C LYS A 131 -13.41 12.29 -12.21
N GLU A 132 -12.33 13.02 -11.94
CA GLU A 132 -11.14 12.49 -11.26
C GLU A 132 -11.43 12.06 -9.81
N LYS A 133 -12.23 12.84 -9.08
CA LYS A 133 -12.67 12.47 -7.73
C LYS A 133 -13.58 11.24 -7.75
N LEU A 134 -14.46 11.11 -8.76
CA LEU A 134 -15.30 9.93 -8.95
C LEU A 134 -14.47 8.67 -9.25
N ALA A 135 -13.45 8.77 -10.12
CA ALA A 135 -12.52 7.67 -10.38
C ALA A 135 -11.78 7.23 -9.10
N LYS A 136 -11.32 8.20 -8.29
CA LYS A 136 -10.71 7.92 -6.98
C LYS A 136 -11.68 7.26 -6.00
N ARG A 137 -12.99 7.56 -6.09
CA ARG A 137 -14.03 6.86 -5.30
C ARG A 137 -14.21 5.43 -5.79
N ALA A 138 -14.29 5.22 -7.10
CA ALA A 138 -14.42 3.89 -7.72
C ALA A 138 -13.34 2.94 -7.19
N ALA A 139 -12.07 3.35 -7.28
CA ALA A 139 -10.92 2.58 -6.80
C ALA A 139 -11.00 2.28 -5.30
N TYR A 140 -11.58 3.18 -4.51
CA TYR A 140 -11.73 2.98 -3.07
C TYR A 140 -12.81 1.93 -2.74
N TYR A 141 -13.98 1.98 -3.39
CA TYR A 141 -15.03 0.96 -3.22
C TYR A 141 -14.61 -0.39 -3.77
N GLU A 142 -13.88 -0.41 -4.89
CA GLU A 142 -13.28 -1.63 -5.43
C GLU A 142 -12.32 -2.25 -4.41
N ARG A 143 -11.49 -1.44 -3.76
CA ARG A 143 -10.60 -1.90 -2.69
C ARG A 143 -11.38 -2.44 -1.48
N PHE A 144 -12.46 -1.76 -1.07
CA PHE A 144 -13.34 -2.27 -0.02
C PHE A 144 -13.83 -3.69 -0.36
N LEU A 145 -14.40 -3.89 -1.56
CA LEU A 145 -14.86 -5.21 -2.01
C LEU A 145 -13.73 -6.23 -2.12
N THR A 146 -12.55 -5.82 -2.61
CA THR A 146 -11.37 -6.67 -2.68
C THR A 146 -10.98 -7.20 -1.31
N CYS A 147 -10.97 -6.34 -0.29
CA CYS A 147 -10.68 -6.76 1.09
C CYS A 147 -11.77 -7.70 1.65
N VAL A 148 -13.06 -7.45 1.33
CA VAL A 148 -14.16 -8.36 1.69
C VAL A 148 -13.97 -9.72 1.03
N MET A 149 -13.67 -9.76 -0.27
CA MET A 149 -13.46 -11.02 -1.02
C MET A 149 -12.22 -11.78 -0.56
N ARG A 150 -11.17 -11.09 -0.08
CA ARG A 150 -9.98 -11.75 0.48
C ARG A 150 -10.21 -12.40 1.84
N SER A 151 -11.29 -12.05 2.56
CA SER A 151 -11.66 -12.73 3.80
C SER A 151 -12.55 -13.94 3.51
N MET A 152 -12.07 -15.14 3.84
CA MET A 152 -12.86 -16.37 3.76
C MET A 152 -14.15 -16.26 4.59
N THR A 153 -14.05 -15.66 5.79
CA THR A 153 -15.20 -15.47 6.70
C THR A 153 -16.27 -14.61 6.05
N LEU A 154 -15.89 -13.48 5.45
CA LEU A 154 -16.86 -12.54 4.84
C LEU A 154 -17.43 -13.07 3.53
N ARG A 155 -16.69 -13.91 2.79
CA ARG A 155 -17.23 -14.62 1.63
C ARG A 155 -18.36 -15.58 2.00
N GLY A 156 -18.35 -16.12 3.21
CA GLY A 156 -19.45 -16.94 3.75
C GLY A 156 -20.73 -16.16 4.10
N CYS A 157 -20.75 -14.83 3.96
CA CYS A 157 -21.92 -14.02 4.27
C CYS A 157 -22.94 -14.03 3.12
N GLU A 158 -24.17 -14.46 3.38
CA GLU A 158 -25.25 -14.48 2.38
C GLU A 158 -25.60 -13.07 1.87
N LEU A 159 -25.61 -12.06 2.75
CA LEU A 159 -25.88 -10.68 2.34
C LEU A 159 -24.80 -10.15 1.38
N VAL A 160 -23.55 -10.61 1.47
CA VAL A 160 -22.50 -10.26 0.51
C VAL A 160 -22.79 -10.87 -0.86
N VAL A 161 -23.30 -12.11 -0.91
CA VAL A 161 -23.74 -12.75 -2.15
C VAL A 161 -24.87 -11.94 -2.78
N ASP A 162 -25.89 -11.59 -2.00
CA ASP A 162 -27.03 -10.80 -2.47
C ASP A 162 -26.62 -9.40 -2.90
N PHE A 163 -25.69 -8.77 -2.18
CA PHE A 163 -25.12 -7.48 -2.54
C PHE A 163 -24.47 -7.50 -3.92
N LEU A 164 -23.80 -8.59 -4.30
CA LEU A 164 -23.10 -8.72 -5.59
C LEU A 164 -23.95 -9.31 -6.72
N ARG A 165 -25.00 -10.08 -6.38
CA ARG A 165 -25.81 -10.83 -7.36
C ARG A 165 -27.16 -10.18 -7.69
N GLU A 166 -27.82 -9.58 -6.70
CA GLU A 166 -29.22 -9.17 -6.86
C GLU A 166 -29.35 -7.92 -7.74
N LYS A 167 -30.05 -8.05 -8.87
CA LYS A 167 -30.24 -6.93 -9.81
C LYS A 167 -31.41 -6.04 -9.40
N ASN A 168 -32.43 -6.61 -8.77
CA ASN A 168 -33.59 -5.85 -8.32
C ASN A 168 -33.27 -5.13 -7.00
N LEU A 169 -33.20 -3.80 -7.07
CA LEU A 169 -32.82 -2.97 -5.93
C LEU A 169 -33.82 -3.08 -4.76
N GLN A 170 -35.12 -3.07 -5.04
CA GLN A 170 -36.16 -3.16 -4.02
C GLN A 170 -36.10 -4.50 -3.26
N PHE A 171 -35.82 -5.59 -3.99
CA PHE A 171 -35.66 -6.89 -3.37
C PHE A 171 -34.40 -6.95 -2.48
N PHE A 172 -33.29 -6.35 -2.94
CA PHE A 172 -32.08 -6.22 -2.13
C PHE A 172 -32.32 -5.36 -0.88
N GLU A 173 -33.01 -4.23 -0.99
CA GLU A 173 -33.37 -3.39 0.15
C GLU A 173 -34.25 -4.13 1.17
N GLY A 174 -35.22 -4.92 0.70
CA GLY A 174 -36.02 -5.79 1.56
C GLY A 174 -35.17 -6.79 2.35
N LYS A 175 -34.14 -7.36 1.72
CA LYS A 175 -33.17 -8.23 2.40
C LYS A 175 -32.30 -7.48 3.40
N VAL A 176 -31.84 -6.28 3.07
CA VAL A 176 -31.08 -5.43 4.00
C VAL A 176 -31.91 -5.13 5.24
N LEU A 177 -33.19 -4.77 5.08
CA LEU A 177 -34.10 -4.53 6.20
C LEU A 177 -34.30 -5.79 7.06
N ALA A 178 -34.54 -6.95 6.44
CA ALA A 178 -34.66 -8.20 7.17
C ALA A 178 -33.39 -8.53 7.99
N THR A 179 -32.21 -8.21 7.46
CA THR A 179 -30.95 -8.43 8.19
C THR A 179 -30.69 -7.42 9.31
N GLN A 180 -31.41 -6.31 9.38
CA GLN A 180 -31.31 -5.37 10.52
C GLN A 180 -31.98 -5.91 11.78
N GLU A 181 -32.91 -6.86 11.62
CA GLU A 181 -33.57 -7.56 12.73
C GLU A 181 -32.74 -8.73 13.26
N GLU A 182 -31.66 -9.13 12.55
CA GLU A 182 -30.76 -10.18 13.03
C GLU A 182 -30.05 -9.74 14.32
N THR A 183 -30.07 -10.61 15.32
CA THR A 183 -29.41 -10.39 16.61
C THR A 183 -27.90 -10.38 16.46
N VAL A 184 -27.26 -9.34 17.01
CA VAL A 184 -25.81 -9.28 17.17
C VAL A 184 -25.36 -10.44 18.07
N PRO A 185 -24.33 -11.22 17.70
CA PRO A 185 -23.81 -12.28 18.57
C PRO A 185 -23.37 -11.70 19.92
N HIS A 186 -23.95 -12.22 21.01
CA HIS A 186 -23.63 -11.79 22.38
C HIS A 186 -22.69 -12.76 23.09
N ALA A 187 -22.52 -13.96 22.53
CA ALA A 187 -21.66 -15.00 23.08
C ALA A 187 -20.81 -15.67 21.99
N ILE A 188 -19.69 -16.26 22.40
CA ILE A 188 -18.72 -16.90 21.50
C ILE A 188 -19.36 -18.01 20.66
N ASP A 189 -20.26 -18.80 21.26
CA ASP A 189 -20.96 -19.91 20.62
C ASP A 189 -21.94 -19.47 19.52
N GLU A 190 -22.35 -18.20 19.53
CA GLU A 190 -23.20 -17.61 18.50
C GLU A 190 -22.41 -17.08 17.30
N LEU A 191 -21.08 -16.96 17.42
CA LEU A 191 -20.23 -16.45 16.35
C LEU A 191 -20.17 -17.41 15.18
N ASN A 192 -20.19 -16.85 13.97
CA ASN A 192 -20.04 -17.61 12.74
C ASN A 192 -18.55 -17.71 12.36
N THR A 193 -18.00 -18.92 12.34
CA THR A 193 -16.59 -19.17 11.99
C THR A 193 -16.46 -20.23 10.90
N LEU A 194 -15.30 -20.27 10.23
CA LEU A 194 -15.08 -21.21 9.11
C LEU A 194 -15.15 -22.68 9.56
N VAL A 195 -14.64 -22.96 10.75
CA VAL A 195 -14.50 -24.32 11.29
C VAL A 195 -15.69 -24.69 12.17
N GLY A 196 -16.38 -23.72 12.77
CA GLY A 196 -17.36 -23.97 13.84
C GLY A 196 -16.71 -24.18 15.21
N GLU A 197 -15.44 -23.80 15.36
CA GLU A 197 -14.68 -23.84 16.61
C GLU A 197 -13.78 -22.61 16.72
N VAL A 198 -13.45 -22.19 17.94
CA VAL A 198 -12.49 -21.11 18.22
C VAL A 198 -11.58 -21.44 19.38
N ASP A 199 -10.36 -20.89 19.33
CA ASP A 199 -9.40 -20.96 20.43
C ASP A 199 -9.71 -19.87 21.47
N ILE A 200 -9.86 -20.27 22.74
CA ILE A 200 -10.28 -19.40 23.86
C ILE A 200 -9.15 -19.10 24.85
N GLU A 201 -7.93 -19.54 24.55
CA GLU A 201 -6.73 -19.22 25.33
C GLU A 201 -5.81 -18.36 24.46
N SER A 202 -5.55 -17.12 24.89
CA SER A 202 -4.67 -16.25 24.12
C SER A 202 -3.21 -16.59 24.32
N ALA A 203 -2.50 -16.63 23.20
CA ALA A 203 -1.05 -16.77 23.23
C ALA A 203 -0.44 -15.51 23.87
N VAL A 204 0.62 -15.69 24.66
CA VAL A 204 1.37 -14.58 25.28
C VAL A 204 1.81 -13.55 24.23
N GLN A 205 2.22 -14.01 23.05
CA GLN A 205 2.58 -13.13 21.93
C GLN A 205 1.39 -12.31 21.42
N SER A 206 0.18 -12.87 21.39
CA SER A 206 -1.02 -12.14 20.98
C SER A 206 -1.29 -11.00 21.93
N LYS A 207 -1.19 -11.23 23.25
CA LYS A 207 -1.32 -10.19 24.28
C LYS A 207 -0.29 -9.07 24.08
N LEU A 208 1.00 -9.42 24.04
CA LEU A 208 2.09 -8.45 23.85
C LEU A 208 1.93 -7.64 22.55
N PHE A 209 1.51 -8.29 21.46
CA PHE A 209 1.24 -7.61 20.20
C PHE A 209 0.08 -6.61 20.31
N CYS A 210 -1.03 -7.04 20.91
CA CYS A 210 -2.23 -6.20 21.07
C CYS A 210 -1.99 -5.01 21.99
N ASP A 211 -1.11 -5.14 22.98
CA ASP A 211 -0.78 -4.06 23.92
C ASP A 211 0.11 -2.98 23.26
N GLY A 212 0.96 -3.34 22.31
CA GLY A 212 1.77 -2.39 21.51
C GLY A 212 1.04 -1.79 20.29
N LEU A 213 -0.16 -2.28 19.98
CA LEU A 213 -0.94 -1.88 18.82
C LEU A 213 -1.36 -0.39 18.80
N PRO A 214 -1.81 0.25 19.90
CA PRO A 214 -2.20 1.66 19.88
C PRO A 214 -1.08 2.58 19.37
N ASP A 215 0.14 2.36 19.85
CA ASP A 215 1.33 3.13 19.46
C ASP A 215 1.66 2.91 17.99
N MET A 216 1.57 1.66 17.52
CA MET A 216 1.78 1.34 16.10
C MET A 216 0.77 2.07 15.21
N ILE A 217 -0.52 2.03 15.54
CA ILE A 217 -1.57 2.70 14.76
C ILE A 217 -1.34 4.21 14.69
N GLN A 218 -0.96 4.82 15.81
CA GLN A 218 -0.69 6.25 15.87
C GLN A 218 0.53 6.62 15.01
N ALA A 219 1.64 5.89 15.15
CA ALA A 219 2.84 6.09 14.34
C ALA A 219 2.55 5.93 12.84
N GLN A 220 1.80 4.87 12.47
CA GLN A 220 1.40 4.62 11.08
C GLN A 220 0.58 5.79 10.50
N LYS A 221 -0.36 6.33 11.26
CA LYS A 221 -1.19 7.48 10.87
C LYS A 221 -0.35 8.74 10.68
N GLU A 222 0.60 9.00 11.56
CA GLU A 222 1.51 10.15 11.48
C GLU A 222 2.42 10.06 10.26
N ILE A 223 3.05 8.90 10.04
CA ILE A 223 3.90 8.64 8.87
C ILE A 223 3.10 8.79 7.58
N ALA A 224 1.92 8.16 7.49
CA ALA A 224 1.07 8.27 6.30
C ALA A 224 0.66 9.71 5.99
N THR A 225 0.39 10.52 7.03
CA THR A 225 0.07 11.94 6.90
C THR A 225 1.28 12.73 6.41
N LEU A 226 2.45 12.51 7.03
CA LEU A 226 3.70 13.18 6.65
C LEU A 226 4.09 12.87 5.20
N VAL A 227 4.07 11.60 4.81
CA VAL A 227 4.40 11.18 3.44
C VAL A 227 3.41 11.80 2.45
N SER A 228 2.10 11.75 2.73
CA SER A 228 1.09 12.39 1.88
C SER A 228 1.33 13.90 1.69
N GLN A 229 1.78 14.61 2.72
CA GLN A 229 2.13 16.03 2.61
C GLN A 229 3.39 16.25 1.78
N LYS A 230 4.41 15.40 1.96
CA LYS A 230 5.67 15.48 1.20
C LYS A 230 5.45 15.18 -0.28
N LEU A 231 4.61 14.20 -0.63
CA LEU A 231 4.24 13.88 -2.01
C LEU A 231 3.59 15.08 -2.72
N LYS A 232 2.67 15.78 -2.06
CA LYS A 232 2.06 17.00 -2.60
C LYS A 232 3.07 18.13 -2.80
N ARG A 233 4.00 18.31 -1.86
CA ARG A 233 5.08 19.32 -1.98
C ARG A 233 6.04 18.99 -3.12
N ILE A 234 6.40 17.71 -3.28
CA ILE A 234 7.21 17.24 -4.41
C ILE A 234 6.49 17.56 -5.72
N GLN A 235 5.20 17.21 -5.85
CA GLN A 235 4.42 17.53 -7.04
C GLN A 235 4.36 19.04 -7.35
N ALA A 236 4.16 19.89 -6.35
CA ALA A 236 4.13 21.33 -6.54
C ALA A 236 5.49 21.87 -7.05
N ARG A 237 6.59 21.49 -6.40
CA ARG A 237 7.95 21.91 -6.80
C ARG A 237 8.34 21.38 -8.18
N SER A 238 7.92 20.17 -8.52
CA SER A 238 8.19 19.60 -9.83
C SER A 238 7.47 20.36 -10.95
N LYS A 239 6.27 20.89 -10.68
CA LYS A 239 5.56 21.75 -11.64
C LYS A 239 6.25 23.09 -11.85
N GLU A 240 6.77 23.70 -10.77
CA GLU A 240 7.59 24.91 -10.85
C GLU A 240 8.86 24.64 -11.68
N GLN A 241 9.59 23.57 -11.37
CA GLN A 241 10.78 23.17 -12.12
C GLN A 241 10.48 22.86 -13.59
N ALA A 242 9.35 22.22 -13.89
CA ALA A 242 8.91 21.97 -15.26
C ALA A 242 8.65 23.29 -16.01
N ALA A 243 8.04 24.29 -15.35
CA ALA A 243 7.82 25.60 -15.93
C ALA A 243 9.14 26.30 -16.29
N ASP A 244 10.16 26.19 -15.44
CA ASP A 244 11.50 26.74 -15.74
C ASP A 244 12.12 26.08 -16.98
N PHE A 245 12.03 24.75 -17.11
CA PHE A 245 12.50 24.04 -18.30
C PHE A 245 11.75 24.46 -19.57
N PHE A 246 10.43 24.67 -19.48
CA PHE A 246 9.65 25.17 -20.62
C PHE A 246 9.98 26.63 -20.97
N ALA A 247 10.31 27.47 -20.00
CA ALA A 247 10.78 28.83 -20.25
C ALA A 247 12.13 28.82 -21.00
N ILE A 248 13.09 28.00 -20.54
CA ILE A 248 14.38 27.81 -21.24
C ILE A 248 14.16 27.30 -22.66
N THR A 249 13.24 26.34 -22.83
CA THR A 249 12.86 25.80 -24.15
C THR A 249 12.41 26.91 -25.10
N ALA A 250 11.58 27.83 -24.65
CA ALA A 250 11.08 28.95 -25.45
C ALA A 250 12.19 29.93 -25.83
N GLU A 251 13.09 30.26 -24.90
CA GLU A 251 14.23 31.13 -25.19
C GLU A 251 15.22 30.49 -26.18
N LEU A 252 15.46 29.17 -26.09
CA LEU A 252 16.28 28.44 -27.05
C LEU A 252 15.64 28.41 -28.45
N GLN A 253 14.32 28.28 -28.55
CA GLN A 253 13.60 28.38 -29.83
C GLN A 253 13.70 29.79 -30.43
N ARG A 254 13.63 30.82 -29.58
CA ARG A 254 13.82 32.21 -30.00
C ARG A 254 15.23 32.43 -30.53
N LEU A 255 16.26 31.95 -29.84
CA LEU A 255 17.65 31.98 -30.32
C LEU A 255 17.81 31.24 -31.64
N GLN A 256 17.24 30.04 -31.75
CA GLN A 256 17.22 29.27 -32.99
C GLN A 256 16.64 30.07 -34.14
N GLN A 257 15.52 30.76 -33.93
CA GLN A 257 14.87 31.57 -34.97
C GLN A 257 15.74 32.77 -35.37
N ILE A 258 16.34 33.48 -34.43
CA ILE A 258 17.26 34.59 -34.72
C ILE A 258 18.44 34.11 -35.58
N VAL A 259 19.02 32.95 -35.25
CA VAL A 259 20.11 32.37 -36.04
C VAL A 259 19.66 32.04 -37.47
N LYS A 260 18.44 31.50 -37.65
CA LYS A 260 17.86 31.25 -38.98
C LYS A 260 17.64 32.54 -39.76
N ASP A 261 17.02 33.54 -39.15
CA ASP A 261 16.65 34.80 -39.79
C ASP A 261 17.87 35.62 -40.22
N LYS A 262 18.99 35.46 -39.50
CA LYS A 262 20.26 36.11 -39.82
C LYS A 262 21.13 35.30 -40.79
N GLU A 263 20.62 34.19 -41.33
CA GLU A 263 21.34 33.27 -42.21
C GLU A 263 22.69 32.83 -41.60
N LEU A 264 22.75 32.75 -40.27
CA LEU A 264 23.91 32.24 -39.56
C LEU A 264 24.00 30.71 -39.74
N SER A 265 25.19 30.16 -39.48
CA SER A 265 25.53 28.74 -39.64
C SER A 265 24.38 27.77 -39.29
N HIS A 266 23.94 26.99 -40.28
CA HIS A 266 22.86 26.00 -40.13
C HIS A 266 23.08 25.01 -38.96
N PRO A 267 24.31 24.47 -38.75
CA PRO A 267 24.65 23.69 -37.56
C PRO A 267 24.32 24.35 -36.21
N LEU A 268 24.50 25.67 -36.09
CA LEU A 268 24.20 26.39 -34.85
C LEU A 268 22.70 26.45 -34.59
N SER A 269 21.90 26.67 -35.65
CA SER A 269 20.44 26.64 -35.54
C SER A 269 19.93 25.24 -35.16
N GLN A 270 20.51 24.19 -35.74
CA GLN A 270 20.17 22.82 -35.39
C GLN A 270 20.53 22.51 -33.93
N LEU A 271 21.70 22.97 -33.43
CA LEU A 271 22.10 22.80 -32.04
C LEU A 271 21.08 23.42 -31.07
N TYR A 272 20.66 24.66 -31.30
CA TYR A 272 19.63 25.29 -30.45
C TYR A 272 18.30 24.53 -30.49
N GLY A 273 17.94 23.97 -31.65
CA GLY A 273 16.78 23.09 -31.78
C GLY A 273 16.89 21.82 -30.92
N GLN A 274 18.02 21.12 -31.00
CA GLN A 274 18.28 19.91 -30.21
C GLN A 274 18.30 20.20 -28.70
N LEU A 275 18.92 21.31 -28.29
CA LEU A 275 18.92 21.77 -26.89
C LEU A 275 17.51 22.10 -26.41
N SER A 276 16.71 22.80 -27.23
CA SER A 276 15.31 23.10 -26.90
C SER A 276 14.49 21.82 -26.70
N ASP A 277 14.64 20.85 -27.60
CA ASP A 277 13.95 19.56 -27.49
C ASP A 277 14.36 18.78 -26.23
N LEU A 278 15.63 18.82 -25.86
CA LEU A 278 16.11 18.22 -24.62
C LEU A 278 15.51 18.90 -23.38
N MET A 279 15.52 20.23 -23.33
CA MET A 279 14.95 20.99 -22.21
C MET A 279 13.45 20.73 -22.07
N ARG A 280 12.72 20.64 -23.18
CA ARG A 280 11.30 20.27 -23.18
C ARG A 280 11.08 18.90 -22.55
N ARG A 281 11.86 17.89 -22.93
CA ARG A 281 11.78 16.53 -22.35
C ARG A 281 12.10 16.52 -20.86
N GLN A 282 13.03 17.35 -20.40
CA GLN A 282 13.32 17.52 -18.98
C GLN A 282 12.13 18.14 -18.23
N GLY A 283 11.46 19.12 -18.84
CA GLY A 283 10.22 19.70 -18.32
C GLY A 283 9.10 18.67 -18.20
N ASP A 284 8.89 17.87 -19.26
CA ASP A 284 7.90 16.78 -19.26
C ASP A 284 8.21 15.74 -18.17
N PHE A 285 9.48 15.32 -18.07
CA PHE A 285 9.95 14.40 -17.03
C PHE A 285 9.69 14.92 -15.62
N ALA A 286 10.07 16.18 -15.34
CA ALA A 286 9.85 16.80 -14.05
C ALA A 286 8.36 16.83 -13.69
N SER A 287 7.51 17.24 -14.64
CA SER A 287 6.06 17.31 -14.43
C SER A 287 5.46 15.91 -14.16
N TRP A 288 5.74 14.94 -15.03
CA TRP A 288 5.07 13.63 -15.03
C TRP A 288 5.56 12.73 -13.91
N SER A 289 6.86 12.71 -13.61
CA SER A 289 7.42 11.87 -12.54
C SER A 289 6.78 12.19 -11.19
N ALA A 290 6.67 13.47 -10.82
CA ALA A 290 6.06 13.83 -9.55
C ALA A 290 4.54 13.63 -9.50
N GLU A 291 3.84 13.79 -10.64
CA GLU A 291 2.43 13.46 -10.75
C GLU A 291 2.17 11.97 -10.55
N VAL A 292 2.95 11.10 -11.20
CA VAL A 292 2.88 9.65 -11.03
C VAL A 292 3.20 9.26 -9.59
N LEU A 293 4.27 9.80 -9.01
CA LEU A 293 4.64 9.54 -7.62
C LEU A 293 3.51 9.87 -6.65
N ASN A 294 2.88 11.04 -6.81
CA ASN A 294 1.77 11.44 -5.96
C ASN A 294 0.51 10.60 -6.25
N THR A 295 0.19 10.30 -7.50
CA THR A 295 -1.02 9.56 -7.87
C THR A 295 -1.00 8.14 -7.32
N GLU A 296 0.11 7.42 -7.50
CA GLU A 296 0.24 6.03 -7.04
C GLU A 296 0.34 5.94 -5.50
N LEU A 297 1.18 6.77 -4.87
CA LEU A 297 1.44 6.64 -3.44
C LEU A 297 0.41 7.35 -2.56
N SER A 298 -0.19 8.47 -3.00
CA SER A 298 -1.15 9.20 -2.15
C SER A 298 -2.42 8.39 -1.88
N GLY A 299 -2.87 7.61 -2.86
CA GLY A 299 -3.99 6.69 -2.70
C GLY A 299 -3.70 5.61 -1.65
N TRP A 300 -2.48 5.06 -1.68
CA TRP A 300 -2.00 4.09 -0.69
C TRP A 300 -1.98 4.66 0.73
N PHE A 301 -1.29 5.78 0.95
CA PHE A 301 -1.17 6.37 2.29
C PHE A 301 -2.51 6.92 2.82
N LYS A 302 -3.40 7.36 1.93
CA LYS A 302 -4.77 7.70 2.32
C LYS A 302 -5.51 6.48 2.86
N TYR A 303 -5.42 5.34 2.18
CA TYR A 303 -6.02 4.09 2.62
C TYR A 303 -5.45 3.63 3.97
N VAL A 304 -4.12 3.62 4.13
CA VAL A 304 -3.45 3.30 5.41
C VAL A 304 -3.98 4.18 6.56
N ARG A 305 -4.13 5.48 6.31
CA ARG A 305 -4.69 6.40 7.29
C ARG A 305 -6.14 6.06 7.64
N GLU A 306 -6.95 5.66 6.66
CA GLU A 306 -8.37 5.31 6.87
C GLU A 306 -8.53 3.94 7.53
N GLN A 307 -7.65 2.98 7.25
CA GLN A 307 -7.57 1.68 7.90
C GLN A 307 -7.34 1.78 9.41
N SER A 308 -6.65 2.83 9.89
CA SER A 308 -6.53 3.11 11.33
C SER A 308 -7.88 3.18 12.04
N GLY A 309 -8.96 3.56 11.35
CA GLY A 309 -10.32 3.53 11.89
C GLY A 309 -10.79 2.10 12.18
N SER A 310 -10.66 1.18 11.22
CA SER A 310 -11.03 -0.23 11.40
C SER A 310 -10.22 -0.91 12.50
N LEU A 311 -8.92 -0.59 12.60
CA LEU A 311 -8.06 -1.12 13.66
C LEU A 311 -8.50 -0.64 15.04
N LYS A 312 -8.89 0.64 15.16
CA LYS A 312 -9.44 1.19 16.42
C LYS A 312 -10.78 0.59 16.81
N GLU A 313 -11.66 0.33 15.84
CA GLU A 313 -12.93 -0.35 16.10
C GLU A 313 -12.69 -1.77 16.66
N ALA A 314 -11.78 -2.54 16.06
CA ALA A 314 -11.42 -3.87 16.55
C ALA A 314 -10.77 -3.84 17.96
N MET A 315 -9.90 -2.86 18.20
CA MET A 315 -9.31 -2.65 19.53
C MET A 315 -10.36 -2.29 20.58
N HIS A 316 -11.31 -1.44 20.22
CA HIS A 316 -12.37 -1.04 21.12
C HIS A 316 -13.19 -2.25 21.58
N LEU A 317 -13.57 -3.15 20.65
CA LEU A 317 -14.27 -4.39 20.99
C LEU A 317 -13.46 -5.27 21.95
N ARG A 318 -12.15 -5.44 21.71
CA ARG A 318 -11.26 -6.16 22.64
C ARG A 318 -11.26 -5.51 24.03
N GLU A 319 -11.08 -4.19 24.09
CA GLU A 319 -11.02 -3.45 25.36
C GLU A 319 -12.34 -3.52 26.12
N GLU A 320 -13.48 -3.48 25.42
CA GLU A 320 -14.80 -3.66 26.03
C GLU A 320 -14.97 -5.05 26.62
N ALA A 321 -14.53 -6.11 25.92
CA ALA A 321 -14.57 -7.48 26.42
C ALA A 321 -13.72 -7.64 27.68
N ILE A 322 -12.50 -7.08 27.70
CA ILE A 322 -11.61 -7.08 28.87
C ILE A 322 -12.24 -6.32 30.03
N LYS A 323 -12.74 -5.09 29.80
CA LYS A 323 -13.40 -4.29 30.84
C LYS A 323 -14.66 -4.95 31.40
N LYS A 324 -15.40 -5.68 30.57
CA LYS A 324 -16.57 -6.46 31.01
C LYS A 324 -16.13 -7.60 31.93
N TYR A 325 -15.12 -8.38 31.53
CA TYR A 325 -14.53 -9.42 32.37
C TYR A 325 -14.01 -8.87 33.71
N ASP A 326 -13.19 -7.82 33.71
CA ASP A 326 -12.59 -7.26 34.92
C ASP A 326 -13.65 -6.78 35.92
N ARG A 327 -14.69 -6.09 35.43
CA ARG A 327 -15.80 -5.61 36.29
C ARG A 327 -16.56 -6.77 36.96
N GLU A 328 -16.90 -7.80 36.20
CA GLU A 328 -17.63 -8.96 36.74
C GLU A 328 -16.75 -9.80 37.68
N LEU A 329 -15.46 -9.93 37.37
CA LEU A 329 -14.49 -10.60 38.25
C LEU A 329 -14.33 -9.85 39.58
N GLU A 330 -14.20 -8.53 39.56
CA GLU A 330 -14.15 -7.72 40.78
C GLU A 330 -15.42 -7.85 41.60
N SER A 331 -16.59 -7.79 40.95
CA SER A 331 -17.90 -7.96 41.59
C SER A 331 -17.99 -9.34 42.28
N LEU A 332 -17.64 -10.41 41.56
CA LEU A 332 -17.62 -11.77 42.07
C LEU A 332 -16.68 -11.92 43.27
N ASN A 333 -15.46 -11.37 43.18
CA ASN A 333 -14.49 -11.45 44.27
C ASN A 333 -15.00 -10.72 45.53
N ARG A 334 -15.65 -9.56 45.39
CA ARG A 334 -16.27 -8.85 46.52
C ARG A 334 -17.40 -9.67 47.15
N GLN A 335 -18.22 -10.33 46.34
CA GLN A 335 -19.28 -11.22 46.84
C GLN A 335 -18.69 -12.43 47.58
N LYS A 336 -17.66 -13.08 47.02
CA LYS A 336 -16.95 -14.19 47.67
C LYS A 336 -16.32 -13.75 49.00
N GLU A 337 -15.67 -12.59 49.04
CA GLU A 337 -15.10 -12.04 50.27
C GLU A 337 -16.17 -11.75 51.33
N TYR A 338 -17.30 -11.17 50.92
CA TYR A 338 -18.42 -10.88 51.81
C TYR A 338 -19.05 -12.15 52.39
N LEU A 339 -19.29 -13.15 51.55
CA LEU A 339 -19.83 -14.44 51.98
C LEU A 339 -18.86 -15.20 52.89
N LEU A 340 -17.56 -15.18 52.59
CA LEU A 340 -16.55 -15.84 53.41
C LEU A 340 -16.44 -15.22 54.81
N ARG A 341 -16.58 -13.89 54.92
CA ARG A 341 -16.50 -13.17 56.20
C ARG A 341 -17.76 -13.29 57.04
N ASN A 342 -18.93 -13.22 56.41
CA ASN A 342 -20.20 -13.03 57.14
C ASN A 342 -21.09 -14.29 57.19
N TYR A 343 -20.85 -15.28 56.34
CA TYR A 343 -21.73 -16.45 56.17
C TYR A 343 -20.93 -17.77 56.12
N GLY A 344 -21.60 -18.90 56.39
CA GLY A 344 -21.02 -20.24 56.27
C GLY A 344 -21.16 -20.84 54.86
N PRO A 345 -20.59 -22.05 54.64
CA PRO A 345 -20.62 -22.76 53.35
C PRO A 345 -22.02 -22.96 52.77
N GLU A 346 -23.05 -23.01 53.62
CA GLU A 346 -24.45 -23.15 53.23
C GLU A 346 -24.97 -21.99 52.36
N HIS A 347 -24.31 -20.83 52.40
CA HIS A 347 -24.64 -19.67 51.58
C HIS A 347 -23.79 -19.55 50.31
N TRP A 348 -22.85 -20.48 50.06
CA TRP A 348 -21.88 -20.36 48.97
C TRP A 348 -22.41 -20.92 47.64
N GLY A 349 -23.63 -21.47 47.61
CA GLY A 349 -24.23 -22.07 46.42
C GLY A 349 -23.61 -23.42 46.02
N VAL A 350 -22.98 -24.12 46.98
CA VAL A 350 -22.42 -25.46 46.80
C VAL A 350 -23.44 -26.53 47.17
N SER A 351 -23.32 -27.72 46.61
CA SER A 351 -24.20 -28.86 46.95
C SER A 351 -23.99 -29.32 48.39
N ALA A 352 -25.06 -29.73 49.06
CA ALA A 352 -25.05 -30.20 50.45
C ALA A 352 -23.98 -31.28 50.75
N ASP A 353 -23.67 -32.12 49.76
CA ASP A 353 -22.66 -33.18 49.89
C ASP A 353 -21.23 -32.64 50.09
N LEU A 354 -20.94 -31.44 49.57
CA LEU A 354 -19.62 -30.80 49.66
C LEU A 354 -19.48 -29.86 50.87
N GLU A 355 -20.58 -29.50 51.53
CA GLU A 355 -20.57 -28.52 52.64
C GLU A 355 -19.68 -28.97 53.81
N LYS A 356 -19.70 -30.27 54.14
CA LYS A 356 -18.91 -30.83 55.25
C LYS A 356 -17.41 -30.81 54.97
N GLU A 357 -17.02 -31.06 53.72
CA GLU A 357 -15.61 -31.01 53.30
C GLU A 357 -15.12 -29.56 53.24
N ILE A 358 -15.97 -28.65 52.76
CA ILE A 358 -15.66 -27.23 52.59
C ILE A 358 -15.60 -26.47 53.92
N ALA A 359 -16.32 -26.90 54.96
CA ALA A 359 -16.27 -26.29 56.29
C ALA A 359 -14.84 -26.23 56.86
N SER A 360 -13.98 -27.19 56.48
CA SER A 360 -12.56 -27.23 56.85
C SER A 360 -11.67 -26.22 56.09
N LEU A 361 -12.14 -25.67 54.97
CA LEU A 361 -11.39 -24.80 54.07
C LEU A 361 -11.48 -23.30 54.43
N LYS A 362 -12.17 -22.93 55.52
CA LYS A 362 -12.33 -21.53 55.93
C LYS A 362 -11.00 -20.79 56.19
N THR A 363 -9.93 -21.54 56.48
CA THR A 363 -8.58 -21.01 56.71
C THR A 363 -7.80 -20.78 55.42
N ASP A 364 -8.23 -21.36 54.29
CA ASP A 364 -7.59 -21.23 52.98
C ASP A 364 -8.51 -20.47 52.02
N THR A 365 -8.34 -19.15 51.99
CA THR A 365 -9.16 -18.23 51.16
C THR A 365 -9.14 -18.60 49.68
N GLN A 366 -7.99 -19.00 49.13
CA GLN A 366 -7.86 -19.30 47.70
C GLN A 366 -8.65 -20.55 47.34
N ARG A 367 -8.52 -21.59 48.17
CA ARG A 367 -9.21 -22.86 47.95
C ARG A 367 -10.70 -22.74 48.25
N ALA A 368 -11.11 -21.93 49.21
CA ALA A 368 -12.52 -21.59 49.42
C ALA A 368 -13.13 -20.94 48.16
N TYR A 369 -12.45 -19.94 47.58
CA TYR A 369 -12.94 -19.22 46.40
C TYR A 369 -13.18 -20.10 45.18
N SER A 370 -12.47 -21.22 45.03
CA SER A 370 -12.71 -22.13 43.91
C SER A 370 -14.02 -22.90 44.01
N TYR A 371 -14.60 -23.02 45.21
CA TYR A 371 -15.89 -23.70 45.43
C TYR A 371 -17.07 -22.73 45.59
N MET A 372 -16.81 -21.48 45.92
CA MET A 372 -17.84 -20.46 46.11
C MET A 372 -18.45 -19.98 44.79
N LEU A 373 -19.77 -19.81 44.77
CA LEU A 373 -20.52 -19.20 43.66
C LEU A 373 -20.18 -19.85 42.31
N PRO A 374 -20.41 -21.16 42.15
CA PRO A 374 -19.94 -21.91 40.97
C PRO A 374 -20.62 -21.45 39.67
N TYR A 375 -21.87 -20.98 39.75
CA TYR A 375 -22.60 -20.46 38.59
C TYR A 375 -21.97 -19.14 38.09
N GLU A 376 -21.81 -18.18 38.99
CA GLU A 376 -21.23 -16.86 38.71
C GLU A 376 -19.76 -16.99 38.28
N THR A 377 -19.02 -17.93 38.87
CA THR A 377 -17.65 -18.24 38.47
C THR A 377 -17.60 -18.74 37.02
N ARG A 378 -18.55 -19.58 36.59
CA ARG A 378 -18.64 -20.03 35.18
C ARG A 378 -19.01 -18.89 34.24
N GLU A 379 -19.86 -17.96 34.65
CA GLU A 379 -20.19 -16.78 33.84
C GLU A 379 -18.97 -15.86 33.67
N VAL A 380 -18.21 -15.59 34.74
CA VAL A 380 -16.95 -14.83 34.65
C VAL A 380 -15.92 -15.55 33.78
N GLU A 381 -15.84 -16.88 33.87
CA GLU A 381 -14.96 -17.70 33.00
C GLU A 381 -15.36 -17.61 31.52
N LYS A 382 -16.67 -17.56 31.20
CA LYS A 382 -17.13 -17.30 29.83
C LYS A 382 -16.67 -15.93 29.31
N LEU A 383 -16.70 -14.90 30.15
CA LEU A 383 -16.22 -13.55 29.78
C LEU A 383 -14.70 -13.52 29.60
N LEU A 384 -13.95 -14.28 30.41
CA LEU A 384 -12.51 -14.47 30.20
C LEU A 384 -12.24 -15.07 28.83
N HIS A 385 -12.93 -16.16 28.49
CA HIS A 385 -12.81 -16.80 27.17
C HIS A 385 -13.14 -15.84 26.03
N GLU A 386 -14.11 -14.93 26.22
CA GLU A 386 -14.49 -13.91 25.24
C GLU A 386 -13.36 -12.90 25.02
N ALA A 387 -12.78 -12.36 26.10
CA ALA A 387 -11.66 -11.43 26.05
C ALA A 387 -10.39 -12.06 25.43
N GLU A 388 -10.09 -13.30 25.77
CA GLU A 388 -8.97 -14.08 25.23
C GLU A 388 -9.17 -14.38 23.74
N PHE A 389 -10.39 -14.76 23.34
CA PHE A 389 -10.77 -14.96 21.94
C PHE A 389 -10.57 -13.69 21.11
N PHE A 390 -11.12 -12.55 21.53
CA PHE A 390 -10.97 -11.29 20.80
C PHE A 390 -9.51 -10.83 20.72
N THR A 391 -8.71 -11.09 21.75
CA THR A 391 -7.26 -10.80 21.73
C THR A 391 -6.53 -11.63 20.67
N ASN A 392 -6.78 -12.95 20.62
CA ASN A 392 -6.22 -13.81 19.58
C ASN A 392 -6.66 -13.41 18.19
N GLN A 393 -7.95 -13.18 18.04
CA GLN A 393 -8.54 -12.91 16.74
C GLN A 393 -8.09 -11.57 16.19
N MET A 394 -7.99 -10.53 17.02
CA MET A 394 -7.42 -9.24 16.61
C MET A 394 -5.98 -9.40 16.10
N CYS A 395 -5.14 -10.15 16.81
CA CYS A 395 -3.77 -10.44 16.37
C CYS A 395 -3.75 -11.16 15.00
N ARG A 396 -4.56 -12.20 14.82
CA ARG A 396 -4.66 -12.98 13.56
C ARG A 396 -5.15 -12.11 12.40
N GLU A 397 -6.21 -11.34 12.61
CA GLU A 397 -6.80 -10.50 11.58
C GLU A 397 -5.89 -9.35 11.17
N ILE A 398 -5.17 -8.72 12.12
CA ILE A 398 -4.22 -7.68 11.77
C ILE A 398 -3.07 -8.25 10.96
N LYS A 399 -2.52 -9.41 11.33
CA LYS A 399 -1.49 -10.09 10.53
C LYS A 399 -1.99 -10.41 9.12
N ARG A 400 -3.22 -10.94 9.00
CA ARG A 400 -3.87 -11.22 7.71
C ARG A 400 -3.98 -9.96 6.85
N VAL A 401 -4.45 -8.86 7.43
CA VAL A 401 -4.63 -7.58 6.73
C VAL A 401 -3.29 -6.98 6.31
N TYR A 402 -2.28 -7.01 7.18
CA TYR A 402 -0.94 -6.49 6.86
C TYR A 402 -0.24 -7.32 5.77
N ALA A 403 -0.44 -8.63 5.73
CA ALA A 403 0.05 -9.46 4.63
C ALA A 403 -0.60 -9.05 3.28
N GLN A 404 -1.90 -8.75 3.30
CA GLN A 404 -2.62 -8.27 2.12
C GLN A 404 -2.19 -6.87 1.69
N ASP A 405 -1.89 -6.01 2.67
CA ASP A 405 -1.39 -4.67 2.45
C ASP A 405 0.02 -4.68 1.88
N TYR A 406 0.87 -5.60 2.34
CA TYR A 406 2.20 -5.82 1.77
C TYR A 406 2.12 -6.14 0.28
N GLU A 407 1.26 -7.09 -0.13
CA GLU A 407 1.12 -7.44 -1.55
C GLU A 407 0.61 -6.27 -2.40
N LEU A 408 -0.32 -5.48 -1.86
CA LEU A 408 -0.85 -4.32 -2.57
C LEU A 408 0.19 -3.21 -2.69
N LEU A 409 0.95 -2.94 -1.63
CA LEU A 409 2.05 -1.99 -1.68
C LEU A 409 3.14 -2.45 -2.65
N ARG A 410 3.54 -3.72 -2.59
CA ARG A 410 4.52 -4.32 -3.50
C ARG A 410 4.13 -4.12 -4.96
N SER A 411 2.88 -4.44 -5.31
CA SER A 411 2.36 -4.22 -6.67
C SER A 411 2.37 -2.74 -7.05
N THR A 412 1.93 -1.85 -6.15
CA THR A 412 1.92 -0.39 -6.40
C THR A 412 3.34 0.14 -6.63
N THR A 413 4.29 -0.27 -5.81
CA THR A 413 5.70 0.13 -5.92
C THR A 413 6.34 -0.40 -7.19
N LEU A 414 6.01 -1.62 -7.62
CA LEU A 414 6.49 -2.18 -8.89
C LEU A 414 5.98 -1.37 -10.09
N THR A 415 4.67 -1.10 -10.16
CA THR A 415 4.08 -0.27 -11.23
C THR A 415 4.71 1.13 -11.25
N LEU A 416 4.90 1.74 -10.08
CA LEU A 416 5.60 3.02 -9.95
C LEU A 416 7.03 2.95 -10.49
N GLY A 417 7.78 1.92 -10.12
CA GLY A 417 9.16 1.72 -10.57
C GLY A 417 9.25 1.58 -12.10
N GLU A 418 8.35 0.80 -12.70
CA GLU A 418 8.28 0.63 -14.15
C GLU A 418 7.96 1.95 -14.88
N MET A 419 7.02 2.74 -14.36
CA MET A 419 6.70 4.06 -14.93
C MET A 419 7.90 5.01 -14.83
N MET A 420 8.56 5.07 -13.67
CA MET A 420 9.75 5.91 -13.47
C MET A 420 10.90 5.51 -14.40
N GLN A 421 11.13 4.21 -14.56
CA GLN A 421 12.16 3.70 -15.47
C GLN A 421 11.89 4.14 -16.91
N ARG A 422 10.64 4.12 -17.37
CA ARG A 422 10.27 4.61 -18.70
C ARG A 422 10.56 6.09 -18.87
N PHE A 423 10.27 6.91 -17.86
CA PHE A 423 10.57 8.34 -17.90
C PHE A 423 12.07 8.63 -17.94
N VAL A 424 12.85 7.95 -17.10
CA VAL A 424 14.32 8.06 -17.11
C VAL A 424 14.88 7.67 -18.48
N TYR A 425 14.38 6.60 -19.08
CA TYR A 425 14.79 6.18 -20.41
C TYR A 425 14.49 7.23 -21.50
N GLN A 426 13.36 7.94 -21.44
CA GLN A 426 13.06 9.00 -22.42
C GLN A 426 14.00 10.19 -22.31
N VAL A 427 14.41 10.55 -21.09
CA VAL A 427 15.39 11.61 -20.84
C VAL A 427 16.78 11.18 -21.30
N ASP A 428 17.22 9.96 -20.96
CA ASP A 428 18.48 9.39 -21.41
C ASP A 428 18.58 9.35 -22.94
N LYS A 429 17.51 8.92 -23.61
CA LYS A 429 17.41 8.95 -25.08
C LYS A 429 17.58 10.38 -25.63
N GLY A 430 17.08 11.39 -24.93
CA GLY A 430 17.28 12.80 -25.30
C GLY A 430 18.74 13.22 -25.22
N TRP A 431 19.41 12.90 -24.11
CA TRP A 431 20.83 13.19 -23.93
C TRP A 431 21.71 12.48 -24.95
N ARG A 432 21.49 11.18 -25.18
CA ARG A 432 22.23 10.42 -26.19
C ARG A 432 22.07 11.03 -27.59
N GLY A 433 20.86 11.48 -27.93
CA GLY A 433 20.60 12.17 -29.20
C GLY A 433 21.41 13.45 -29.36
N LEU A 434 21.46 14.29 -28.31
CA LEU A 434 22.25 15.52 -28.30
C LEU A 434 23.76 15.24 -28.41
N THR A 435 24.27 14.29 -27.63
CA THR A 435 25.70 13.92 -27.65
C THR A 435 26.09 13.37 -29.03
N GLN A 436 25.30 12.48 -29.60
CA GLN A 436 25.54 11.92 -30.93
C GLN A 436 25.53 13.01 -32.01
N TYR A 437 24.60 13.96 -31.92
CA TYR A 437 24.58 15.12 -32.81
C TYR A 437 25.89 15.91 -32.73
N TYR A 438 26.38 16.19 -31.51
CA TYR A 438 27.63 16.94 -31.31
C TYR A 438 28.86 16.18 -31.82
N THR A 439 28.93 14.87 -31.59
CA THR A 439 30.00 14.02 -32.13
C THR A 439 30.04 14.08 -33.65
N ASN A 440 28.88 13.95 -34.31
CA ASN A 440 28.79 14.05 -35.76
C ASN A 440 29.20 15.44 -36.27
N LEU A 441 28.82 16.49 -35.56
CA LEU A 441 29.18 17.86 -35.93
C LEU A 441 30.70 18.11 -35.85
N ASN A 442 31.34 17.62 -34.78
CA ASN A 442 32.80 17.71 -34.64
C ASN A 442 33.52 16.92 -35.74
N GLU A 443 33.01 15.74 -36.08
CA GLU A 443 33.57 14.93 -37.16
C GLU A 443 33.45 15.62 -38.53
N GLN A 444 32.31 16.26 -38.81
CA GLN A 444 32.14 17.05 -40.02
C GLN A 444 33.10 18.23 -40.08
N ARG A 445 33.22 18.99 -38.98
CA ARG A 445 34.15 20.11 -38.89
C ARG A 445 35.60 19.66 -39.12
N ARG A 446 35.98 18.53 -38.52
CA ARG A 446 37.32 17.94 -38.71
C ARG A 446 37.60 17.63 -40.18
N GLN A 447 36.64 17.01 -40.87
CA GLN A 447 36.76 16.69 -42.30
C GLN A 447 36.83 17.97 -43.16
N GLU A 448 36.15 19.05 -42.77
CA GLU A 448 36.24 20.34 -43.45
C GLU A 448 37.58 21.03 -43.21
N ASP A 449 38.08 21.04 -41.97
CA ASP A 449 39.38 21.59 -41.60
C ASP A 449 40.52 20.84 -42.34
N GLU A 450 40.47 19.51 -42.39
CA GLU A 450 41.41 18.67 -43.15
C GLU A 450 41.39 18.98 -44.65
N LYS A 451 40.19 19.09 -45.25
CA LYS A 451 40.05 19.49 -46.66
C LYS A 451 40.61 20.88 -46.93
N SER A 452 40.41 21.83 -46.01
CA SER A 452 40.92 23.20 -46.11
C SER A 452 42.45 23.22 -46.07
N LEU A 453 43.06 22.47 -45.13
CA LEU A 453 44.51 22.31 -45.04
C LEU A 453 45.10 21.68 -46.29
N LEU A 454 44.47 20.63 -46.83
CA LEU A 454 44.89 20.00 -48.08
C LEU A 454 44.77 20.96 -49.28
N ALA A 455 43.70 21.75 -49.35
CA ALA A 455 43.53 22.76 -50.40
C ALA A 455 44.59 23.86 -50.30
N GLN A 456 44.92 24.33 -49.10
CA GLN A 456 45.97 25.31 -48.87
C GLN A 456 47.35 24.74 -49.23
N ALA A 457 47.64 23.49 -48.85
CA ALA A 457 48.87 22.82 -49.21
C ALA A 457 49.01 22.68 -50.74
N ASN A 458 47.94 22.34 -51.45
CA ASN A 458 47.94 22.25 -52.92
C ASN A 458 48.15 23.63 -53.57
N TYR A 459 47.51 24.68 -53.06
CA TYR A 459 47.72 26.05 -53.54
C TYR A 459 49.19 26.50 -53.39
N ILE A 460 49.83 26.20 -52.25
CA ILE A 460 51.25 26.48 -52.03
C ILE A 460 52.13 25.71 -53.03
N ILE A 461 51.76 24.47 -53.38
CA ILE A 461 52.45 23.69 -54.41
C ILE A 461 52.29 24.32 -55.80
N GLU A 462 51.12 24.89 -56.10
CA GLU A 462 50.79 25.48 -57.40
C GLU A 462 51.36 26.91 -57.60
N GLU A 463 51.49 27.74 -56.55
CA GLU A 463 51.98 29.14 -56.65
C GLU A 463 53.50 29.33 -56.60
N GLY A 464 54.28 28.32 -56.20
CA GLY A 464 55.67 28.19 -56.67
C GLY A 464 56.82 28.18 -55.67
N ASP A 465 57.99 27.98 -56.28
CA ASP A 465 59.37 27.95 -55.79
C ASP A 465 59.88 26.58 -55.25
N GLU A 466 60.50 25.82 -56.15
CA GLU A 466 61.08 24.48 -55.96
C GLU A 466 62.15 24.40 -54.84
N GLY A 467 62.56 25.54 -54.27
CA GLY A 467 63.65 25.63 -53.28
C GLY A 467 63.25 25.69 -51.80
N ALA A 468 62.01 26.04 -51.44
CA ALA A 468 61.62 26.29 -50.03
C ALA A 468 60.64 25.24 -49.44
N SER A 469 60.22 24.24 -50.23
CA SER A 469 58.97 23.49 -50.02
C SER A 469 59.05 22.19 -49.19
N ILE A 470 60.24 21.64 -48.93
CA ILE A 470 60.33 20.27 -48.34
C ILE A 470 60.22 20.28 -46.80
N MET A 471 60.88 21.22 -46.12
CA MET A 471 60.97 21.23 -44.66
C MET A 471 59.62 21.59 -43.98
N GLY A 472 58.86 22.53 -44.56
CA GLY A 472 57.54 22.90 -44.04
C GLY A 472 56.45 21.86 -44.32
N LYS A 473 56.65 20.98 -45.31
CA LYS A 473 55.73 19.86 -45.60
C LYS A 473 55.85 18.75 -44.57
N GLU A 474 57.07 18.39 -44.18
CA GLU A 474 57.29 17.37 -43.16
C GLU A 474 56.77 17.82 -41.79
N ASP A 475 57.02 19.07 -41.38
CA ASP A 475 56.50 19.61 -40.11
C ASP A 475 54.96 19.64 -40.06
N MET A 476 54.28 20.01 -41.16
CA MET A 476 52.82 19.95 -41.22
C MET A 476 52.28 18.51 -41.18
N LEU A 477 52.95 17.56 -41.82
CA LEU A 477 52.56 16.15 -41.79
C LEU A 477 52.77 15.52 -40.42
N GLU A 478 53.84 15.92 -39.71
CA GLU A 478 54.17 15.48 -38.36
C GLU A 478 53.13 16.02 -37.35
N GLN A 479 52.72 17.29 -37.48
CA GLN A 479 51.66 17.88 -36.66
C GLN A 479 50.30 17.19 -36.90
N LEU A 480 50.00 16.81 -38.15
CA LEU A 480 48.79 16.03 -38.48
C LEU A 480 48.82 14.63 -37.85
N LYS A 481 49.97 13.94 -37.89
CA LYS A 481 50.13 12.62 -37.25
C LYS A 481 50.00 12.67 -35.73
N GLN A 482 50.61 13.67 -35.08
CA GLN A 482 50.47 13.85 -33.62
C GLN A 482 49.00 14.14 -33.23
N ALA A 483 48.30 14.96 -34.00
CA ALA A 483 46.88 15.23 -33.77
C ALA A 483 46.00 13.96 -33.96
N GLU A 484 46.33 13.08 -34.92
CA GLU A 484 45.64 11.79 -35.09
C GLU A 484 45.90 10.82 -33.93
N GLU A 485 47.13 10.75 -33.41
CA GLU A 485 47.47 9.86 -32.28
C GLU A 485 46.79 10.28 -30.97
N GLU A 486 46.76 11.58 -30.65
CA GLU A 486 46.01 12.09 -29.50
C GLU A 486 44.50 11.82 -29.62
N GLN A 487 43.95 11.80 -30.84
CA GLN A 487 42.54 11.48 -31.09
C GLN A 487 42.21 10.00 -30.97
N GLN A 488 43.09 9.10 -31.45
CA GLN A 488 42.89 7.66 -31.24
C GLN A 488 42.85 7.32 -29.75
N GLN A 489 43.63 8.02 -28.92
CA GLN A 489 43.60 7.86 -27.47
C GLN A 489 42.26 8.32 -26.85
N GLN A 490 41.65 9.40 -27.34
CA GLN A 490 40.32 9.85 -26.87
C GLN A 490 39.18 8.91 -27.31
N HIS A 491 39.26 8.34 -28.51
CA HIS A 491 38.24 7.41 -29.01
C HIS A 491 38.22 6.08 -28.24
N VAL A 492 39.38 5.59 -27.78
CA VAL A 492 39.49 4.38 -26.95
C VAL A 492 38.76 4.56 -25.61
N LEU A 493 38.79 5.76 -25.01
CA LEU A 493 38.05 6.05 -23.78
C LEU A 493 36.52 5.97 -23.95
N ILE A 494 36.00 6.37 -25.12
CA ILE A 494 34.55 6.33 -25.43
C ILE A 494 34.09 4.90 -25.77
N ASP A 495 34.95 4.08 -26.37
CA ASP A 495 34.61 2.68 -26.70
C ASP A 495 34.72 1.73 -25.50
N MET A 496 35.53 2.06 -24.48
CA MET A 496 35.51 1.34 -23.20
C MET A 496 34.13 1.41 -22.51
N ASP A 497 33.44 2.54 -22.59
CA ASP A 497 32.06 2.68 -22.07
C ASP A 497 31.04 1.79 -22.82
N LYS A 498 31.30 1.44 -24.08
CA LYS A 498 30.44 0.52 -24.86
C LYS A 498 30.66 -0.95 -24.50
N ILE A 499 31.86 -1.31 -24.02
CA ILE A 499 32.18 -2.66 -23.53
C ILE A 499 31.46 -2.89 -22.19
N ASP A 500 31.50 -1.91 -21.29
CA ASP A 500 30.74 -1.94 -20.03
C ASP A 500 29.22 -2.02 -20.26
N GLU A 501 28.71 -1.45 -21.36
CA GLU A 501 27.30 -1.55 -21.75
C GLU A 501 26.89 -2.95 -22.26
N LYS A 502 27.81 -3.69 -22.90
CA LYS A 502 27.60 -5.09 -23.31
C LYS A 502 27.63 -6.03 -22.10
N ASP A 503 28.55 -5.81 -21.18
CA ASP A 503 28.66 -6.60 -19.95
C ASP A 503 27.47 -6.32 -19.01
N GLY A 504 27.01 -5.08 -18.93
CA GLY A 504 25.79 -4.70 -18.20
C GLY A 504 24.50 -5.31 -18.77
N LYS A 505 24.40 -5.50 -20.10
CA LYS A 505 23.26 -6.20 -20.74
C LYS A 505 23.27 -7.70 -20.43
N SER A 506 24.46 -8.32 -20.40
CA SER A 506 24.64 -9.71 -19.99
C SER A 506 24.29 -9.93 -18.50
N GLN A 507 24.71 -9.00 -17.62
CA GLN A 507 24.39 -9.01 -16.19
C GLN A 507 22.87 -8.82 -15.94
N LYS A 508 22.21 -7.91 -16.66
CA LYS A 508 20.75 -7.70 -16.58
C LYS A 508 19.96 -8.93 -17.05
N GLN A 509 20.43 -9.62 -18.08
CA GLN A 509 19.78 -10.84 -18.58
C GLN A 509 19.93 -12.00 -17.59
N LYS A 510 21.10 -12.14 -16.93
CA LYS A 510 21.29 -13.06 -15.80
C LYS A 510 20.38 -12.72 -14.62
N ASN A 511 20.34 -11.47 -14.16
CA ASN A 511 19.50 -11.07 -13.02
C ASN A 511 18.00 -11.25 -13.29
N ARG A 512 17.56 -11.08 -14.53
CA ARG A 512 16.16 -11.32 -14.93
C ARG A 512 15.80 -12.81 -14.88
N LEU A 513 16.72 -13.71 -15.22
CA LEU A 513 16.54 -15.16 -15.08
C LEU A 513 16.55 -15.60 -13.60
N THR A 514 17.41 -15.01 -12.77
CA THR A 514 17.47 -15.32 -11.32
C THR A 514 16.20 -14.87 -10.58
N MET A 515 15.65 -13.70 -10.91
CA MET A 515 14.41 -13.21 -10.29
C MET A 515 13.17 -14.02 -10.68
N VAL A 516 13.10 -14.52 -11.92
CA VAL A 516 12.01 -15.43 -12.34
C VAL A 516 12.10 -16.76 -11.59
N GLY A 517 13.29 -17.33 -11.43
CA GLY A 517 13.49 -18.56 -10.65
C GLY A 517 13.19 -18.41 -9.15
N GLN A 518 13.45 -17.24 -8.56
CA GLN A 518 13.10 -16.97 -7.15
C GLN A 518 11.59 -16.76 -6.94
N GLY A 519 10.88 -16.21 -7.93
CA GLY A 519 9.42 -16.10 -7.91
C GLY A 519 8.73 -17.47 -7.90
N GLU A 520 9.17 -18.38 -8.78
CA GLU A 520 8.64 -19.76 -8.83
C GLU A 520 8.96 -20.57 -7.57
N LEU A 521 10.11 -20.32 -6.93
CA LEU A 521 10.46 -20.96 -5.66
C LEU A 521 9.61 -20.45 -4.49
N GLY A 522 9.30 -19.15 -4.48
CA GLY A 522 8.42 -18.52 -3.50
C GLY A 522 6.98 -19.00 -3.60
N GLU A 523 6.44 -19.14 -4.81
CA GLU A 523 5.10 -19.70 -5.02
C GLU A 523 4.99 -21.16 -4.57
N ARG A 524 6.03 -21.98 -4.82
CA ARG A 524 6.06 -23.39 -4.36
C ARG A 524 6.21 -23.55 -2.85
N LEU A 525 6.85 -22.60 -2.17
CA LEU A 525 6.95 -22.59 -0.70
C LEU A 525 5.64 -22.16 -0.06
N LEU A 526 4.95 -21.17 -0.62
CA LEU A 526 3.60 -20.77 -0.22
C LEU A 526 2.56 -21.86 -0.45
N GLU A 527 2.63 -22.62 -1.55
CA GLU A 527 1.78 -23.81 -1.76
C GLU A 527 2.02 -24.90 -0.71
N LYS A 528 3.27 -25.11 -0.27
CA LYS A 528 3.58 -26.08 0.79
C LYS A 528 3.12 -25.63 2.17
N GLU A 529 3.11 -24.33 2.46
CA GLU A 529 2.59 -23.78 3.73
C GLU A 529 1.06 -23.69 3.77
N LEU A 530 0.38 -23.58 2.62
CA LEU A 530 -1.08 -23.58 2.55
C LEU A 530 -1.69 -24.99 2.56
N LEU A 531 -0.89 -26.03 2.30
CA LEU A 531 -1.28 -27.44 2.33
C LEU A 531 -0.90 -28.16 3.64
N ALA A 532 -0.18 -27.49 4.55
CA ALA A 532 0.16 -27.96 5.89
C ALA A 532 -0.69 -27.23 6.95
#